data_AF-A0A382JVF0-F1
#
_entry.id   AF-A0A382JVF0-F1
#
_cell.length_a   1.000
_cell.length_b   1.000
_cell.length_c   1.000
_cell.angle_alpha   90.00
_cell.angle_beta   90.00
_cell.angle_gamma   90.00
#
_symmetry.space_group_name_H-M   'P 1'
#
loop_
_entity.id
_entity.type
_entity.pdbx_description
1 polymer ?
#
loop_
_entity_poly.entity_id
_entity_poly.type
_entity_poly.pdbx_seq_one_letter_code
_entity_poly.pdbx_strand_id
1 'polypeptide(L)' 'MKYLCKSCKTSCKDIIEHIRKIHNFSKASIKSSLEHNPNSFKNAFEEIK' A
#
# COMPACT_ATOMS: atom_id res chain seq x y z
N MET A 1 12.31 -4.89 2.36
CA MET A 1 11.87 -5.21 0.99
C MET A 1 11.46 -3.92 0.30
N LYS A 2 11.65 -3.81 -1.02
CA LYS A 2 11.09 -2.71 -1.81
C LYS A 2 9.83 -3.22 -2.48
N TYR A 3 8.85 -2.34 -2.63
CA TYR A 3 7.56 -2.64 -3.25
C TYR A 3 7.36 -1.68 -4.42
N LEU A 4 6.91 -2.19 -5.55
CA LEU A 4 6.47 -1.40 -6.68
C LEU A 4 4.95 -1.23 -6.60
N CYS A 5 4.47 0.00 -6.45
CA CYS A 5 3.05 0.28 -6.61
C CYS A 5 2.67 0.06 -8.08
N LYS A 6 1.76 -0.88 -8.36
CA LYS A 6 1.35 -1.20 -9.74
C LYS A 6 0.58 -0.04 -10.39
N SER A 7 -0.11 0.76 -9.58
CA SER A 7 -0.89 1.92 -10.06
C SER A 7 0.03 3.09 -10.42
N CYS A 8 0.96 3.45 -9.53
CA CYS A 8 1.86 4.60 -9.73
C CYS A 8 3.13 4.25 -10.51
N LYS A 9 3.45 2.96 -10.66
CA LYS A 9 4.74 2.47 -11.16
C LYS A 9 5.95 3.04 -10.40
N THR A 10 5.75 3.40 -9.14
CA THR A 10 6.79 3.94 -8.25
C THR A 10 7.20 2.90 -7.23
N SER A 11 8.50 2.84 -6.92
CA SER A 11 8.99 2.00 -5.83
C SER A 11 8.86 2.70 -4.48
N CYS A 12 8.49 1.96 -3.44
CA CYS A 12 8.35 2.40 -2.07
C CYS A 12 8.88 1.32 -1.11
N LYS A 13 9.35 1.72 0.07
CA LYS A 13 9.78 0.77 1.11
C LYS A 13 8.63 0.31 2.00
N ASP A 14 7.58 1.13 2.09
CA ASP A 14 6.43 0.90 2.93
C ASP A 14 5.13 1.17 2.15
N ILE A 15 4.29 0.13 2.06
CA ILE A 15 3.02 0.17 1.32
C ILE A 15 2.04 1.15 1.99
N ILE A 16 1.96 1.13 3.32
CA ILE A 16 1.00 1.91 4.09
C ILE A 16 1.34 3.40 4.04
N GLU A 17 2.63 3.73 4.16
CA GLU A 17 3.10 5.09 3.99
C GLU A 17 2.84 5.61 2.56
N HIS A 18 3.07 4.77 1.55
CA HIS A 18 2.82 5.13 0.16
C HIS A 18 1.34 5.45 -0.09
N ILE A 19 0.41 4.56 0.27
CA ILE A 19 -1.03 4.81 0.07
C ILE A 19 -1.54 6.01 0.87
N ARG A 20 -0.97 6.26 2.05
CA ARG A 20 -1.35 7.40 2.87
C ARG A 20 -0.87 8.72 2.28
N LYS A 21 0.39 8.80 1.82
CA LYS A 21 0.99 10.04 1.30
C LYS A 21 0.63 10.30 -0.16
N ILE A 22 0.68 9.29 -1.00
CA ILE A 22 0.50 9.41 -2.46
C ILE A 22 -0.97 9.32 -2.84
N HIS A 23 -1.69 8.35 -2.29
CA HIS A 23 -3.11 8.14 -2.57
C HIS A 23 -4.05 8.84 -1.58
N ASN A 24 -3.50 9.62 -0.63
CA ASN A 24 -4.27 10.36 0.40
C ASN A 24 -5.26 9.50 1.18
N PHE A 25 -4.99 8.19 1.32
CA PHE A 25 -5.83 7.32 2.12
C PHE A 25 -5.80 7.74 3.60
N SER A 26 -6.97 7.84 4.20
CA SER A 26 -7.09 8.11 5.63
C SER A 26 -6.65 6.90 6.46
N LYS A 27 -6.03 7.14 7.61
CA LYS A 27 -5.62 6.07 8.54
C LYS A 27 -6.79 5.16 8.93
N ALA A 28 -7.98 5.73 9.15
CA ALA A 28 -9.17 4.98 9.50
C ALA A 28 -9.57 4.00 8.38
N SER A 29 -9.55 4.46 7.12
CA SER A 29 -9.85 3.63 5.96
C SER A 29 -8.82 2.50 5.80
N ILE A 30 -7.53 2.83 5.92
CA ILE A 30 -6.45 1.82 5.85
C ILE A 30 -6.63 0.77 6.94
N LYS A 31 -6.90 1.21 8.18
CA LYS A 31 -7.12 0.31 9.32
C LYS A 31 -8.31 -0.61 9.05
N SER A 32 -9.45 -0.06 8.66
CA SER A 32 -10.66 -0.84 8.35
C SER A 32 -10.43 -1.85 7.22
N SER A 33 -9.71 -1.46 6.16
CA SER A 33 -9.33 -2.37 5.07
C SER A 33 -8.44 -3.50 5.54
N LEU A 34 -7.46 -3.23 6.42
CA LEU A 34 -6.57 -4.24 7.00
C LEU A 34 -7.28 -5.16 8.00
N GLU A 35 -8.22 -4.63 8.78
CA GLU A 35 -9.05 -5.41 9.72
C GLU A 35 -9.97 -6.38 8.98
N HIS A 36 -10.56 -5.94 7.86
CA HIS A 36 -11.38 -6.83 7.02
C HIS A 36 -10.49 -7.82 6.25
N ASN A 37 -9.39 -7.35 5.66
CA ASN A 37 -8.46 -8.19 4.91
C ASN A 37 -7.01 -7.70 5.09
N PRO A 38 -6.14 -8.46 5.79
CA PRO A 38 -4.76 -8.04 6.04
C PRO A 38 -3.92 -7.91 4.75
N ASN A 39 -4.38 -8.50 3.64
CA ASN A 39 -3.72 -8.42 2.34
C ASN A 39 -4.38 -7.40 1.39
N SER A 40 -5.30 -6.56 1.88
CA SER A 40 -6.10 -5.63 1.06
C SER A 40 -5.25 -4.80 0.09
N PHE A 41 -4.10 -4.30 0.57
CA PHE A 41 -3.18 -3.52 -0.26
C PHE A 41 -2.11 -4.37 -0.93
N LYS A 42 -1.80 -5.57 -0.42
CA LYS A 42 -0.66 -6.37 -0.89
C LYS A 42 -0.75 -6.71 -2.39
N ASN A 43 -1.94 -6.96 -2.91
CA ASN A 43 -2.13 -7.27 -4.34
C ASN A 43 -1.84 -6.08 -5.28
N ALA A 44 -2.00 -4.84 -4.78
CA ALA A 44 -1.73 -3.62 -5.54
C ALA A 44 -0.23 -3.28 -5.61
N PHE A 45 0.59 -4.01 -4.86
CA PHE A 45 2.04 -3.82 -4.82
C PHE A 45 2.74 -5.09 -5.25
N GLU A 46 3.84 -4.94 -5.96
CA GLU A 46 4.72 -6.04 -6.33
C GLU A 46 5.99 -5.96 -5.49
N GLU A 47 6.40 -7.07 -4.88
CA GLU A 47 7.68 -7.10 -4.19
C GLU A 47 8.81 -7.10 -5.23
N ILE A 48 9.70 -6.12 -5.13
CA ILE A 48 10.88 -6.00 -5.99
C ILE A 48 12.15 -6.18 -5.13
N LYS A 49 13.11 -6.92 -5.67
CA LYS A 49 14.44 -7.12 -5.05
C LYS A 49 15.29 -5.85 -5.12
#